data_AF-A0A164LWE3-F1
#
_entry.id   AF-A0A164LWE3-F1
#
_cell.length_a   1.000
_cell.length_b   1.000
_cell.length_c   1.000
_cell.angle_alpha   90.00
_cell.angle_beta   90.00
_cell.angle_gamma   90.00
#
_symmetry.space_group_name_H-M   'P 1'
#
loop_
_entity.id
_entity.type
_entity.pdbx_description
1 polymer ?
#
loop_
_entity_poly.entity_id
_entity_poly.type
_entity_poly.pdbx_seq_one_letter_code
_entity_poly.pdbx_strand_id
1 'polypeptide(L)'
;MSKSKLGALNPMFNKEKSKEFIAHMNKDRAGSNNPMFGKTKSEETLAKLRKKVYIYNSNKQFIKCYDSVGFIVKDLHIAAGTIKKYLDTDKLYKDKYFYSKLQ
;
A
#
# COMPACT_ATOMS: atom_id res chain seq x y z
N MET A 1 13.16 20.85 9.79
CA MET A 1 13.95 20.09 10.80
C MET A 1 15.20 20.90 11.14
N SER A 2 15.57 21.02 12.41
CA SER A 2 16.79 21.74 12.81
C SER A 2 18.04 21.03 12.27
N LYS A 3 19.06 21.81 11.87
CA LYS A 3 20.36 21.29 11.41
C LYS A 3 21.02 20.38 12.46
N SER A 4 20.83 20.68 13.75
CA SER A 4 21.35 19.87 14.87
C SER A 4 20.72 18.48 15.02
N LYS A 5 19.69 18.15 14.24
CA LYS A 5 19.06 16.81 14.24
C LYS A 5 19.54 15.92 13.08
N LEU A 6 20.40 16.44 12.20
CA LEU A 6 20.75 15.80 10.94
C LEU A 6 22.18 15.23 10.96
N GLY A 7 22.32 13.94 10.65
CA GLY A 7 23.61 13.30 10.38
C GLY A 7 24.69 13.62 11.42
N ALA A 8 25.88 13.98 10.94
CA ALA A 8 27.05 14.31 11.77
C ALA A 8 26.90 15.58 12.63
N LEU A 9 25.92 16.45 12.33
CA LEU A 9 25.62 17.63 13.14
C LEU A 9 24.79 17.29 14.38
N ASN A 10 24.28 16.05 14.46
CA ASN A 10 23.62 15.57 15.66
C ASN A 10 24.67 15.25 16.74
N PRO A 11 24.60 15.84 17.95
CA PRO A 11 25.51 15.53 19.05
C PRO A 11 25.52 14.04 19.48
N MET A 12 24.52 13.28 19.05
CA MET A 12 24.36 11.85 19.27
C MET A 12 24.78 10.99 18.07
N PHE A 13 25.32 11.59 17.00
CA PHE A 13 25.84 10.86 15.85
C PHE A 13 26.99 9.94 16.26
N ASN A 14 27.00 8.70 15.76
CA ASN A 14 27.97 7.63 16.07
C ASN A 14 28.13 7.28 17.57
N LYS A 15 27.26 7.77 18.45
CA LYS A 15 27.24 7.33 19.86
C LYS A 15 26.41 6.06 19.98
N GLU A 16 26.97 5.04 20.63
CA GLU A 16 26.24 3.83 20.96
C GLU A 16 25.17 4.14 22.01
N LYS A 17 23.94 3.65 21.77
CA LYS A 17 22.81 3.87 22.67
C LYS A 17 22.63 2.64 23.55
N SER A 18 22.31 2.85 24.82
CA SER A 18 21.94 1.75 25.71
C SER A 18 20.67 1.05 25.19
N LYS A 19 20.55 -0.25 25.50
CA LYS A 19 19.37 -1.05 25.13
C LYS A 19 18.08 -0.45 25.69
N GLU A 20 18.12 0.05 26.92
CA GLU A 20 17.01 0.71 27.59
C GLU A 20 16.56 1.97 26.85
N PHE A 21 17.51 2.79 26.38
CA PHE A 21 17.21 3.99 25.62
C PHE A 21 16.54 3.65 24.28
N ILE A 22 17.02 2.61 23.59
CA ILE A 22 16.41 2.12 22.34
C ILE A 22 15.00 1.58 22.61
N ALA A 23 14.82 0.82 23.69
CA ALA A 23 13.52 0.30 24.07
C ALA A 23 12.51 1.43 24.36
N HIS A 24 12.93 2.44 25.13
CA HIS A 24 12.11 3.60 25.44
C HIS A 24 11.72 4.38 24.18
N MET A 25 12.66 4.61 23.26
CA MET A 25 12.41 5.29 21.98
C MET A 25 11.40 4.53 21.09
N ASN A 26 11.31 3.21 21.23
CA ASN A 26 10.43 2.37 20.45
C ASN A 26 9.12 1.98 21.17
N LYS A 27 8.97 2.38 22.44
CA LYS A 27 7.88 1.93 23.33
C LYS A 27 6.49 2.13 22.73
N ASP A 28 6.28 3.25 22.05
CA ASP A 28 4.97 3.64 21.49
C ASP A 28 4.80 3.27 20.01
N ARG A 29 5.77 2.56 19.42
CA ARG A 29 5.70 2.18 18.00
C ARG A 29 4.85 0.94 17.75
N ALA A 30 4.63 0.12 18.78
CA ALA A 30 3.99 -1.18 18.66
C ALA A 30 3.05 -1.48 19.83
N GLY A 31 2.17 -2.47 19.62
CA GLY A 31 1.21 -2.91 20.63
C GLY A 31 0.22 -1.83 21.04
N SER A 32 -0.34 -1.97 22.25
CA SER A 32 -1.34 -1.06 22.83
C SER A 32 -0.84 0.35 23.12
N ASN A 33 0.49 0.55 23.19
CA ASN A 33 1.06 1.88 23.40
C ASN A 33 0.96 2.76 22.15
N ASN A 34 0.84 2.16 20.96
CA ASN A 34 0.68 2.92 19.74
C ASN A 34 -0.67 3.66 19.75
N PRO A 35 -0.72 4.99 19.57
CA PRO A 35 -1.97 5.76 19.60
C PRO A 35 -3.01 5.34 18.54
N MET A 36 -2.59 4.61 17.52
CA MET A 36 -3.44 4.07 16.46
C MET A 36 -3.80 2.59 16.66
N PHE A 37 -3.36 1.95 17.74
CA PHE A 37 -3.73 0.57 18.06
C PHE A 37 -5.23 0.46 18.32
N GLY A 38 -5.87 -0.56 17.74
CA GLY A 38 -7.32 -0.80 17.86
C GLY A 38 -8.22 0.20 17.13
N LYS A 39 -7.68 1.30 16.57
CA LYS A 39 -8.47 2.28 15.82
C LYS A 39 -8.76 1.79 14.41
N THR A 40 -10.05 1.78 14.03
CA THR A 40 -10.49 1.54 12.66
C THR A 40 -10.32 2.81 11.82
N LYS A 41 -9.94 2.64 10.54
CA LYS A 41 -9.81 3.77 9.61
C LYS A 41 -11.18 4.11 9.03
N SER A 42 -11.41 5.39 8.74
CA SER A 42 -12.60 5.84 8.00
C SER A 42 -12.64 5.24 6.59
N GLU A 43 -13.83 5.10 6.02
CA GLU A 43 -14.02 4.57 4.67
C GLU A 43 -13.28 5.39 3.61
N GLU A 44 -13.26 6.72 3.76
CA GLU A 44 -12.49 7.61 2.88
C GLU A 44 -10.99 7.31 2.90
N THR A 45 -10.44 7.03 4.08
CA THR A 45 -9.03 6.67 4.23
C THR A 45 -8.77 5.30 3.63
N LEU A 46 -9.67 4.34 3.84
CA LEU A 46 -9.57 3.01 3.24
C LEU A 46 -9.64 3.08 1.72
N ALA A 47 -10.50 3.94 1.15
CA ALA A 47 -10.61 4.14 -0.30
C ALA A 47 -9.29 4.66 -0.91
N LYS A 48 -8.57 5.55 -0.22
CA LYS A 48 -7.25 6.04 -0.64
C LYS A 48 -6.15 4.97 -0.56
N LEU A 49 -6.28 4.01 0.35
CA LEU A 49 -5.32 2.91 0.55
C LEU A 49 -5.57 1.73 -0.41
N ARG A 50 -6.84 1.46 -0.74
CA ARG A 50 -7.24 0.39 -1.63
C ARG A 50 -6.80 0.69 -3.06
N LYS A 51 -6.18 -0.29 -3.71
CA LYS A 51 -5.80 -0.20 -5.12
C LYS A 51 -6.90 -0.83 -5.95
N LYS A 52 -7.86 0.00 -6.34
CA LYS A 52 -8.97 -0.44 -7.19
C LYS A 52 -8.46 -0.81 -8.58
N VAL A 53 -9.07 -1.83 -9.17
CA VAL A 53 -8.79 -2.25 -10.54
C VAL A 53 -10.11 -2.44 -11.27
N TYR A 54 -10.20 -1.79 -12.43
CA TYR A 54 -11.34 -1.85 -13.33
C TYR A 54 -11.01 -2.84 -14.45
N ILE A 55 -11.93 -3.77 -14.69
CA ILE A 55 -11.77 -4.83 -15.69
C ILE A 55 -12.76 -4.58 -16.82
N TYR A 56 -12.24 -4.63 -18.04
CA TYR A 56 -13.01 -4.43 -19.27
C TYR A 56 -12.83 -5.64 -20.18
N ASN A 57 -13.82 -5.89 -21.03
CA ASN A 57 -13.75 -6.91 -22.08
C ASN A 57 -12.88 -6.44 -23.27
N SER A 58 -12.63 -7.31 -24.24
CA SER A 58 -11.98 -6.99 -25.52
C SER A 58 -12.61 -5.81 -26.26
N ASN A 59 -13.94 -5.65 -26.16
CA ASN A 59 -14.69 -4.53 -26.73
C ASN A 59 -14.66 -3.25 -25.88
N LYS A 60 -13.78 -3.15 -24.88
CA LYS A 60 -13.71 -2.05 -23.89
C LYS A 60 -15.02 -1.80 -23.13
N GLN A 61 -15.87 -2.81 -23.02
CA GLN A 61 -17.06 -2.78 -22.18
C GLN A 61 -16.69 -3.07 -20.73
N PHE A 62 -17.13 -2.23 -19.81
CA PHE A 62 -16.89 -2.40 -18.38
C PHE A 62 -17.54 -3.70 -17.88
N ILE A 63 -16.75 -4.54 -17.19
CA ILE A 63 -17.24 -5.80 -16.61
C ILE A 63 -17.47 -5.61 -15.10
N LYS A 64 -16.40 -5.28 -14.36
CA LYS A 64 -16.43 -5.24 -12.90
C LYS A 64 -15.27 -4.41 -12.34
N CYS A 65 -15.49 -3.83 -11.17
CA CYS A 65 -14.47 -3.15 -10.37
C CYS A 65 -14.16 -3.98 -9.13
N TYR A 66 -12.88 -4.08 -8.80
CA TYR A 66 -12.38 -4.77 -7.61
C TYR A 66 -11.62 -3.82 -6.72
N ASP A 67 -11.90 -3.84 -5.42
CA ASP A 67 -11.23 -3.01 -4.42
C ASP A 67 -9.78 -3.43 -4.14
N SER A 68 -9.41 -4.65 -4.52
CA SER A 68 -8.06 -5.19 -4.35
C SER A 68 -7.76 -6.26 -5.40
N VAL A 69 -6.49 -6.29 -5.84
CA VAL A 69 -5.95 -7.32 -6.73
C VAL A 69 -6.19 -8.73 -6.16
N GLY A 70 -6.20 -8.89 -4.84
CA GLY A 70 -6.43 -10.20 -4.20
C GLY A 70 -7.79 -10.82 -4.54
N PHE A 71 -8.84 -10.01 -4.70
CA PHE A 71 -10.15 -10.51 -5.11
C PHE A 71 -10.16 -10.95 -6.58
N ILE A 72 -9.42 -10.25 -7.44
CA ILE A 72 -9.28 -10.60 -8.86
C ILE A 72 -8.59 -11.95 -9.02
N VAL A 73 -7.55 -12.21 -8.22
CA VAL A 73 -6.81 -13.48 -8.25
C VAL A 73 -7.73 -14.65 -7.89
N LYS A 74 -8.65 -14.46 -6.94
CA LYS A 74 -9.62 -15.49 -6.52
C LYS A 74 -10.71 -15.69 -7.56
N ASP A 75 -11.30 -14.61 -8.08
CA ASP A 75 -12.44 -14.70 -9.01
C ASP A 75 -12.02 -15.13 -10.43
N LEU A 76 -10.91 -14.57 -10.95
CA LEU A 76 -10.49 -14.80 -12.34
C LEU A 76 -9.37 -15.84 -12.46
N HIS A 77 -8.83 -16.33 -11.35
CA HIS A 77 -7.68 -17.25 -11.32
C HIS A 77 -6.47 -16.72 -12.13
N ILE A 78 -6.23 -15.40 -12.08
CA ILE A 78 -5.09 -14.74 -12.72
C ILE A 78 -4.08 -14.35 -11.63
N ALA A 79 -2.80 -14.65 -11.84
CA ALA A 79 -1.75 -14.28 -10.89
C ALA A 79 -1.63 -12.76 -10.74
N ALA A 80 -1.43 -12.30 -9.50
CA ALA A 80 -1.31 -10.87 -9.17
C ALA A 80 -0.17 -10.17 -9.93
N GLY A 81 0.94 -10.89 -10.19
CA GLY A 81 2.06 -10.37 -10.97
C GLY A 81 1.66 -10.03 -12.41
N THR A 82 0.84 -10.88 -13.03
CA THR A 82 0.31 -10.63 -14.38
C THR A 82 -0.62 -9.44 -14.39
N ILE A 83 -1.54 -9.33 -13.44
CA ILE A 83 -2.46 -8.18 -13.35
C ILE A 83 -1.65 -6.89 -13.26
N LYS A 84 -0.63 -6.84 -12.40
CA LYS A 84 0.27 -5.67 -12.28
C LYS A 84 1.05 -5.37 -13.56
N LYS A 85 1.49 -6.40 -14.28
CA LYS A 85 2.23 -6.26 -15.54
C LYS A 85 1.37 -5.66 -16.67
N TYR A 86 0.10 -6.02 -16.72
CA TYR A 86 -0.83 -5.57 -17.77
C TYR A 86 -1.65 -4.34 -17.36
N LEU A 87 -1.60 -3.93 -16.09
CA LEU A 87 -2.29 -2.75 -15.57
C LEU A 87 -1.86 -1.48 -16.32
N ASP A 88 -2.83 -0.73 -16.84
CA ASP A 88 -2.63 0.54 -17.57
C ASP A 88 -1.74 0.41 -18.82
N THR A 89 -1.47 -0.82 -19.30
CA THR A 89 -0.62 -1.04 -20.50
C THR A 89 -1.39 -1.04 -21.82
N ASP A 90 -2.72 -0.88 -21.78
CA ASP A 90 -3.65 -1.01 -22.92
C ASP A 90 -3.46 -2.31 -23.72
N LYS A 91 -2.90 -3.34 -23.08
CA LYS A 91 -2.71 -4.67 -23.64
C LYS A 91 -3.74 -5.63 -23.10
N LEU A 92 -4.24 -6.47 -24.01
CA LEU A 92 -5.20 -7.51 -23.69
C LEU A 92 -4.48 -8.70 -23.03
N TYR A 93 -5.08 -9.24 -21.97
CA TYR A 93 -4.68 -10.54 -21.42
C TYR A 93 -5.92 -11.38 -21.14
N LYS A 94 -6.04 -12.54 -21.82
CA LYS A 94 -7.23 -13.42 -21.75
C LYS A 94 -8.54 -12.65 -21.95
N ASP A 95 -8.59 -11.87 -23.03
CA ASP A 95 -9.75 -11.06 -23.43
C ASP A 95 -10.18 -9.98 -22.43
N LYS A 96 -9.25 -9.57 -21.56
CA LYS A 96 -9.50 -8.56 -20.52
C LYS A 96 -8.46 -7.47 -20.54
N TYR A 97 -8.93 -6.23 -20.33
CA TYR A 97 -8.10 -5.08 -20.01
C TYR A 97 -8.18 -4.77 -18.52
N PHE A 98 -7.10 -4.21 -17.98
CA PHE A 98 -6.97 -3.85 -16.56
C PHE A 98 -6.54 -2.39 -16.46
N TYR A 99 -7.32 -1.58 -15.75
CA TYR A 99 -6.98 -0.18 -15.49
C TYR A 99 -7.08 0.17 -14.01
N SER A 100 -6.28 1.15 -13.57
CA SER A 100 -6.32 1.68 -12.21
C SER A 100 -7.42 2.73 -12.00
N LYS A 101 -7.98 3.26 -13.09
CA LYS A 101 -9.05 4.27 -13.12
C LYS A 101 -10.18 3.82 -14.03
N LEU A 102 -11.36 4.39 -13.81
CA LEU A 102 -12.50 4.22 -14.70
C LEU A 102 -12.17 4.92 -16.04
N GLN A 103 -12.17 4.14 -17.11
CA GLN A 103 -12.19 4.54 -18.52
C GLN A 103 -13.63 4.66 -19.02
#